data_AF-A0A2A4YV15-F1
#
_entry.id   AF-A0A2A4YV15-F1
#
_cell.length_a   1.000
_cell.length_b   1.000
_cell.length_c   1.000
_cell.angle_alpha   90.00
_cell.angle_beta   90.00
_cell.angle_gamma   90.00
#
_symmetry.space_group_name_H-M   'P 1'
#
loop_
_entity.id
_entity.type
_entity.pdbx_description
1 polymer ?
#
loop_
_entity_poly.entity_id
_entity_poly.type
_entity_poly.pdbx_seq_one_letter_code
_entity_poly.pdbx_strand_id
1 'polypeptide(L)'
;MLTEFIKAADLKLKYAIYGNFYQRKINAETTISGRNILEIVAHDICPLLAKDIDDMLPDAVMIMMNPGSSQPLEGIEHLKPLSKSAAVPQNLVVTKPDTTQYQVMRVMHYMQWQHVRVINLSDLREAKSPLFIKKYLI
;
A
#
# COMPACT_ATOMS: atom_id res chain seq x y z
N MET A 1 -25.44 -14.08 11.92
CA MET A 1 -24.30 -14.03 12.88
C MET A 1 -23.79 -12.59 12.87
N LEU A 2 -23.74 -11.92 14.01
CA LEU A 2 -23.12 -10.58 14.09
C LEU A 2 -21.60 -10.78 14.18
N THR A 3 -20.86 -10.36 13.17
CA THR A 3 -19.38 -10.33 13.21
C THR A 3 -18.93 -9.24 14.19
N GLU A 4 -18.07 -9.58 15.14
CA GLU A 4 -17.52 -8.63 16.12
C GLU A 4 -16.67 -7.53 15.43
N PHE A 5 -16.75 -6.30 15.91
CA PHE A 5 -15.89 -5.25 15.38
C PHE A 5 -14.50 -5.31 16.02
N ILE A 6 -13.47 -5.54 15.21
CA ILE A 6 -12.06 -5.57 15.68
C ILE A 6 -11.46 -4.17 15.60
N LYS A 7 -10.86 -3.71 16.70
CA LYS A 7 -10.26 -2.37 16.76
C LYS A 7 -8.93 -2.33 16.01
N ALA A 8 -8.57 -1.14 15.53
CA ALA A 8 -7.34 -0.94 14.77
C ALA A 8 -6.06 -1.31 15.55
N ALA A 9 -6.06 -1.15 16.88
CA ALA A 9 -4.94 -1.55 17.73
C ALA A 9 -4.72 -3.08 17.65
N ASP A 10 -5.78 -3.86 17.75
CA ASP A 10 -5.72 -5.32 17.72
C ASP A 10 -5.33 -5.84 16.33
N LEU A 11 -5.78 -5.18 15.27
CA LEU A 11 -5.39 -5.55 13.90
C LEU A 11 -3.89 -5.36 13.65
N LYS A 12 -3.26 -4.33 14.22
CA LYS A 12 -1.81 -4.09 14.09
C LYS A 12 -0.96 -5.15 14.78
N LEU A 13 -1.51 -5.80 15.82
CA LEU A 13 -0.87 -6.93 16.49
C LEU A 13 -0.93 -8.21 15.67
N LYS A 14 -1.79 -8.29 14.65
CA LYS A 14 -2.00 -9.47 13.81
C LYS A 14 -1.35 -9.37 12.43
N TYR A 15 -1.28 -8.16 11.88
CA TYR A 15 -0.82 -7.94 10.51
C TYR A 15 0.31 -6.93 10.42
N ALA A 16 1.31 -7.26 9.62
CA ALA A 16 2.32 -6.36 9.09
C ALA A 16 1.85 -5.79 7.74
N ILE A 17 2.36 -4.61 7.40
CA ILE A 17 1.96 -3.90 6.18
C ILE A 17 3.19 -3.32 5.53
N TYR A 18 3.29 -3.57 4.23
CA TYR A 18 4.37 -3.10 3.41
C TYR A 18 3.82 -2.38 2.20
N GLY A 19 4.52 -1.36 1.75
CA GLY A 19 4.15 -0.62 0.56
C GLY A 19 5.39 -0.35 -0.26
N ASN A 20 5.25 -0.38 -1.57
CA ASN A 20 6.31 0.05 -2.46
C ASN A 20 6.01 1.48 -2.92
N PHE A 21 6.82 2.42 -2.46
CA PHE A 21 6.65 3.84 -2.75
C PHE A 21 7.75 4.31 -3.68
N TYR A 22 7.41 5.23 -4.57
CA TYR A 22 8.38 5.80 -5.49
C TYR A 22 8.10 7.28 -5.76
N GLN A 23 9.12 7.97 -6.23
CA GLN A 23 9.00 9.28 -6.86
C GLN A 23 9.36 9.15 -8.34
N ARG A 24 8.69 9.90 -9.23
CA ARG A 24 8.96 9.90 -10.67
C ARG A 24 8.97 11.31 -11.21
N LYS A 25 10.04 11.63 -11.94
CA LYS A 25 10.17 12.89 -12.66
C LYS A 25 9.39 12.82 -13.97
N ILE A 26 8.42 13.72 -14.14
CA ILE A 26 7.60 13.82 -15.36
C ILE A 26 8.24 14.81 -16.35
N ASN A 27 8.77 15.91 -15.84
CA ASN A 27 9.50 16.94 -16.58
C ASN A 27 10.51 17.62 -15.64
N ALA A 28 11.18 18.69 -16.09
CA ALA A 28 12.21 19.38 -15.30
C ALA A 28 11.73 19.85 -13.91
N GLU A 29 10.47 20.29 -13.81
CA GLU A 29 9.89 20.97 -12.64
C GLU A 29 8.90 20.08 -11.87
N THR A 30 8.43 18.99 -12.48
CA THR A 30 7.36 18.15 -11.95
C THR A 30 7.87 16.78 -11.55
N THR A 31 7.76 16.48 -10.26
CA THR A 31 7.92 15.15 -9.68
C THR A 31 6.59 14.70 -9.05
N ILE A 32 6.19 13.47 -9.35
CA ILE A 32 5.01 12.84 -8.74
C ILE A 32 5.46 11.77 -7.74
N SER A 33 4.63 11.54 -6.73
CA SER A 33 4.81 10.44 -5.78
C SER A 33 3.76 9.38 -6.04
N GLY A 34 4.18 8.12 -6.03
CA GLY A 34 3.31 6.97 -6.26
C GLY A 34 3.48 5.86 -5.22
N ARG A 35 2.50 4.95 -5.22
CA ARG A 35 2.54 3.66 -4.53
C ARG A 35 1.89 2.62 -5.42
N ASN A 36 2.68 1.75 -6.04
CA ASN A 36 2.16 0.76 -7.00
C ASN A 36 1.59 -0.49 -6.33
N ILE A 37 2.05 -0.82 -5.12
CA ILE A 37 1.60 -2.00 -4.40
C ILE A 37 1.56 -1.75 -2.89
N LEU A 38 0.63 -2.41 -2.21
CA LEU A 38 0.63 -2.55 -0.77
C LEU A 38 0.33 -4.01 -0.42
N GLU A 39 1.10 -4.55 0.52
CA GLU A 39 0.98 -5.91 1.01
C GLU A 39 0.49 -5.86 2.46
N ILE A 40 -0.50 -6.68 2.81
CA ILE A 40 -0.93 -6.92 4.19
C ILE A 40 -0.69 -8.39 4.47
N VAL A 41 0.18 -8.68 5.43
CA VAL A 41 0.66 -10.04 5.73
C VAL A 41 0.46 -10.32 7.21
N ALA A 42 -0.06 -11.49 7.57
CA ALA A 42 -0.14 -11.93 8.96
C ALA A 42 1.27 -12.10 9.54
N HIS A 43 1.47 -11.67 10.79
CA HIS A 43 2.80 -11.74 11.42
C HIS A 43 3.36 -13.16 11.46
N ASP A 44 2.49 -14.18 11.60
CA ASP A 44 2.87 -15.59 11.70
C ASP A 44 3.58 -16.13 10.45
N ILE A 45 3.36 -15.51 9.30
CA ILE A 45 3.97 -15.91 8.01
C ILE A 45 4.88 -14.82 7.43
N CYS A 46 5.08 -13.72 8.15
CA CYS A 46 5.86 -12.60 7.64
C CYS A 46 7.33 -13.00 7.48
N PRO A 47 7.91 -12.89 6.28
CA PRO A 47 9.31 -13.26 6.07
C PRO A 47 10.26 -12.27 6.74
N LEU A 48 11.51 -12.71 6.95
CA LEU A 48 12.56 -11.87 7.53
C LEU A 48 12.91 -10.67 6.66
N LEU A 49 12.85 -10.84 5.33
CA LEU A 49 13.15 -9.77 4.37
C LEU A 49 11.88 -9.42 3.61
N ALA A 50 11.54 -8.13 3.56
CA ALA A 50 10.34 -7.64 2.89
C ALA A 50 10.31 -7.98 1.39
N LYS A 51 11.49 -8.15 0.74
CA LYS A 51 11.58 -8.57 -0.66
C LYS A 51 10.94 -9.95 -0.91
N ASP A 52 10.97 -10.84 0.09
CA ASP A 52 10.50 -12.22 -0.05
C ASP A 52 8.95 -12.27 -0.05
N ILE A 53 8.29 -11.18 0.34
CA ILE A 53 6.82 -11.04 0.27
C ILE A 53 6.33 -11.02 -1.19
N ASP A 54 7.14 -10.52 -2.12
CA ASP A 54 6.72 -10.41 -3.52
C ASP A 54 6.46 -11.77 -4.15
N ASP A 55 7.26 -12.77 -3.76
CA ASP A 55 7.20 -14.15 -4.23
C ASP A 55 6.09 -14.97 -3.54
N MET A 56 5.48 -14.42 -2.47
CA MET A 56 4.36 -15.07 -1.79
C MET A 56 3.08 -14.99 -2.63
N LEU A 57 2.33 -16.10 -2.70
CA LEU A 57 1.03 -16.13 -3.35
C LEU A 57 -0.02 -15.55 -2.38
N PRO A 58 -0.69 -14.42 -2.71
CA PRO A 58 -1.71 -13.87 -1.84
C PRO A 58 -2.99 -14.71 -1.87
N ASP A 59 -3.68 -14.77 -0.73
CA ASP A 59 -5.01 -15.39 -0.63
C ASP A 59 -6.06 -14.60 -1.42
N ALA A 60 -5.88 -13.27 -1.51
CA ALA A 60 -6.72 -12.40 -2.30
C ALA A 60 -5.98 -11.16 -2.83
N VAL A 61 -6.45 -10.65 -3.96
CA VAL A 61 -6.04 -9.36 -4.53
C VAL A 61 -7.18 -8.35 -4.38
N MET A 62 -6.91 -7.24 -3.70
CA MET A 62 -7.84 -6.12 -3.57
C MET A 62 -7.50 -5.04 -4.59
N ILE A 63 -8.45 -4.75 -5.49
CA ILE A 63 -8.31 -3.68 -6.48
C ILE A 63 -9.01 -2.43 -5.95
N MET A 64 -8.25 -1.36 -5.78
CA MET A 64 -8.75 -0.08 -5.27
C MET A 64 -8.53 1.05 -6.29
N MET A 65 -9.30 2.14 -6.21
CA MET A 65 -9.16 3.24 -7.19
C MET A 65 -7.80 3.94 -7.11
N ASN A 66 -7.50 4.52 -5.95
CA ASN A 66 -6.29 5.30 -5.69
C ASN A 66 -5.64 4.87 -4.38
N PRO A 67 -4.33 5.07 -4.21
CA PRO A 67 -3.67 4.79 -2.96
C PRO A 67 -4.29 5.72 -1.90
N GLY A 68 -4.73 5.13 -0.81
CA GLY A 68 -5.26 5.90 0.31
C GLY A 68 -4.17 6.70 1.04
N SER A 69 -4.49 7.15 2.24
CA SER A 69 -3.58 7.97 3.05
C SER A 69 -2.47 7.17 3.75
N SER A 70 -2.30 5.88 3.46
CA SER A 70 -1.16 5.10 3.96
C SER A 70 0.18 5.74 3.63
N GLN A 71 1.16 5.59 4.54
CA GLN A 71 2.47 6.24 4.42
C GLN A 71 3.59 5.29 4.87
N PRO A 72 4.76 5.33 4.25
CA PRO A 72 5.92 4.61 4.75
C PRO A 72 6.31 5.14 6.13
N LEU A 73 6.82 4.27 7.00
CA LEU A 73 7.17 4.64 8.36
C LEU A 73 8.35 5.62 8.41
N GLU A 74 9.35 5.44 7.52
CA GLU A 74 10.55 6.27 7.44
C GLU A 74 10.49 7.38 6.36
N GLY A 75 9.29 7.73 5.88
CA GLY A 75 9.12 8.71 4.82
C GLY A 75 9.68 8.26 3.46
N ILE A 76 9.62 9.12 2.44
CA ILE A 76 10.13 8.85 1.07
C ILE A 76 11.07 9.94 0.55
N GLU A 77 11.43 10.90 1.38
CA GLU A 77 12.20 12.08 1.03
C GLU A 77 13.63 11.72 0.59
N HIS A 78 14.14 10.58 1.06
CA HIS A 78 15.46 10.05 0.71
C HIS A 78 15.47 9.32 -0.65
N LEU A 79 14.30 9.02 -1.23
CA LEU A 79 14.24 8.32 -2.50
C LEU A 79 14.63 9.24 -3.65
N LYS A 80 15.57 8.80 -4.49
CA LYS A 80 15.89 9.50 -5.73
C LYS A 80 14.73 9.34 -6.72
N PRO A 81 14.19 10.43 -7.31
CA PRO A 81 13.15 10.32 -8.31
C PRO A 81 13.61 9.49 -9.52
N LEU A 82 12.77 8.54 -9.92
CA LEU A 82 12.95 7.75 -11.12
C LEU A 82 12.82 8.65 -12.36
N SER A 83 13.54 8.30 -13.42
CA SER A 83 13.32 8.92 -14.74
C SER A 83 11.93 8.56 -15.28
N LYS A 84 11.45 9.33 -16.26
CA LYS A 84 10.09 9.19 -16.80
C LYS A 84 9.75 7.77 -17.26
N SER A 85 10.72 7.04 -17.83
CA SER A 85 10.54 5.70 -18.39
C SER A 85 11.14 4.56 -17.55
N ALA A 86 11.85 4.86 -16.45
CA ALA A 86 12.44 3.81 -15.63
C ALA A 86 11.34 2.91 -15.00
N ALA A 87 11.60 1.60 -14.90
CA ALA A 87 10.73 0.71 -14.14
C ALA A 87 10.71 1.13 -12.66
N VAL A 88 9.58 0.89 -11.98
CA VAL A 88 9.52 1.06 -10.51
C VAL A 88 10.18 -0.17 -9.89
N PRO A 89 11.29 -0.02 -9.15
CA PRO A 89 11.88 -1.16 -8.45
C PRO A 89 10.94 -1.63 -7.34
N GLN A 90 10.97 -2.93 -7.05
CA GLN A 90 10.26 -3.49 -5.91
C GLN A 90 11.07 -3.25 -4.64
N ASN A 91 10.67 -2.29 -3.82
CA ASN A 91 11.27 -2.00 -2.53
C ASN A 91 10.19 -1.82 -1.46
N LEU A 92 9.70 -2.95 -0.95
CA LEU A 92 8.69 -2.99 0.09
C LEU A 92 9.24 -2.43 1.41
N VAL A 93 8.59 -1.40 1.94
CA VAL A 93 8.92 -0.79 3.23
C VAL A 93 7.74 -0.82 4.18
N VAL A 94 8.03 -0.88 5.48
CA VAL A 94 7.00 -0.87 6.53
C VAL A 94 6.12 0.36 6.38
N THR A 95 4.80 0.14 6.42
CA THR A 95 3.80 1.13 6.07
C THR A 95 2.80 1.33 7.20
N LYS A 96 2.55 2.59 7.53
CA LYS A 96 1.43 2.99 8.38
C LYS A 96 0.11 2.81 7.62
N PRO A 97 -0.83 2.01 8.15
CA PRO A 97 -2.15 1.81 7.54
C PRO A 97 -3.02 3.07 7.59
N ASP A 98 -4.00 3.11 6.68
CA ASP A 98 -5.16 3.99 6.76
C ASP A 98 -6.44 3.23 7.13
N THR A 99 -7.56 3.96 7.20
CA THR A 99 -8.87 3.41 7.56
C THR A 99 -9.32 2.29 6.63
N THR A 100 -9.02 2.38 5.33
CA THR A 100 -9.36 1.38 4.33
C THR A 100 -8.57 0.09 4.58
N GLN A 101 -7.26 0.18 4.88
CA GLN A 101 -6.46 -1.01 5.17
C GLN A 101 -6.95 -1.75 6.42
N TYR A 102 -7.43 -1.03 7.45
CA TYR A 102 -8.07 -1.70 8.59
C TYR A 102 -9.34 -2.46 8.20
N GLN A 103 -10.13 -1.99 7.23
CA GLN A 103 -11.29 -2.74 6.75
C GLN A 103 -10.85 -4.02 6.02
N VAL A 104 -9.80 -3.94 5.20
CA VAL A 104 -9.21 -5.13 4.55
C VAL A 104 -8.75 -6.14 5.59
N MET A 105 -8.04 -5.72 6.64
CA MET A 105 -7.60 -6.63 7.72
C MET A 105 -8.76 -7.30 8.46
N ARG A 106 -9.91 -6.62 8.61
CA ARG A 106 -11.10 -7.26 9.19
C ARG A 106 -11.64 -8.35 8.27
N VAL A 107 -11.70 -8.09 6.96
CA VAL A 107 -12.08 -9.10 5.97
C VAL A 107 -11.09 -10.27 6.04
N MET A 108 -9.78 -9.99 6.03
CA MET A 108 -8.75 -11.03 6.18
C MET A 108 -8.98 -11.89 7.42
N HIS A 109 -9.25 -11.26 8.57
CA HIS A 109 -9.53 -11.99 9.81
C HIS A 109 -10.74 -12.91 9.68
N TYR A 110 -11.84 -12.44 9.11
CA TYR A 110 -13.05 -13.26 8.97
C TYR A 110 -12.92 -14.37 7.92
N MET A 111 -12.13 -14.11 6.88
CA MET A 111 -11.87 -15.08 5.82
C MET A 111 -10.69 -16.02 6.13
N GLN A 112 -10.02 -15.83 7.28
CA GLN A 112 -8.78 -16.52 7.66
C GLN A 112 -7.63 -16.34 6.67
N TRP A 113 -7.64 -15.26 5.88
CA TRP A 113 -6.56 -14.92 4.96
C TRP A 113 -5.34 -14.40 5.71
N GLN A 114 -4.18 -14.87 5.28
CA GLN A 114 -2.88 -14.52 5.83
C GLN A 114 -2.16 -13.49 4.97
N HIS A 115 -2.40 -13.44 3.66
CA HIS A 115 -1.77 -12.47 2.75
C HIS A 115 -2.78 -11.87 1.78
N VAL A 116 -2.87 -10.54 1.78
CA VAL A 116 -3.62 -9.77 0.77
C VAL A 116 -2.70 -8.78 0.08
N ARG A 117 -2.75 -8.81 -1.25
CA ARG A 117 -2.09 -7.83 -2.12
C ARG A 117 -3.09 -6.77 -2.56
N VAL A 118 -2.75 -5.51 -2.36
CA VAL A 118 -3.55 -4.36 -2.78
C VAL A 118 -2.88 -3.70 -3.96
N ILE A 119 -3.62 -3.60 -5.06
CA ILE A 119 -3.22 -2.86 -6.26
C ILE A 119 -4.20 -1.72 -6.52
N ASN A 120 -3.71 -0.66 -7.14
CA ASN A 120 -4.52 0.50 -7.46
C ASN A 120 -4.70 0.67 -8.97
N LEU A 121 -5.85 1.20 -9.39
CA LEU A 121 -6.06 1.61 -10.78
C LEU A 121 -5.17 2.79 -11.17
N SER A 122 -4.78 3.60 -10.17
CA SER A 122 -3.77 4.64 -10.30
C SER A 122 -2.79 4.55 -9.14
N ASP A 123 -1.49 4.63 -9.43
CA ASP A 123 -0.45 4.64 -8.40
C ASP A 123 -0.28 6.03 -7.74
N LEU A 124 -0.84 7.09 -8.33
CA LEU A 124 -0.63 8.45 -7.86
C LEU A 124 -1.21 8.65 -6.45
N ARG A 125 -0.36 9.10 -5.52
CA ARG A 125 -0.75 9.32 -4.13
C ARG A 125 -1.47 10.65 -3.94
N GLU A 126 -2.78 10.62 -4.15
CA GLU A 126 -3.70 11.65 -3.70
C GLU A 126 -4.96 10.96 -3.17
N ALA A 127 -5.14 11.00 -1.85
CA ALA A 127 -6.18 10.24 -1.16
C ALA A 127 -7.58 10.82 -1.40
N LYS A 128 -7.68 12.12 -1.72
CA LYS A 128 -8.97 12.78 -1.95
C LYS A 128 -9.25 12.84 -3.45
N SER A 129 -10.25 12.09 -3.91
CA SER A 129 -10.64 12.04 -5.33
C SER A 129 -10.88 13.43 -5.95
N PRO A 130 -11.51 14.42 -5.28
CA PRO A 130 -11.64 15.76 -5.86
C PRO A 130 -10.30 16.46 -6.10
N LEU A 131 -9.33 16.30 -5.19
CA LEU A 131 -7.99 16.84 -5.37
C LEU A 131 -7.21 16.09 -6.45
N PHE A 132 -7.41 14.77 -6.54
CA PHE A 132 -6.82 13.94 -7.58
C PHE A 132 -7.26 14.44 -8.96
N ILE A 133 -8.57 14.60 -9.17
CA ILE A 133 -9.13 15.06 -10.44
C ILE A 133 -8.59 16.44 -10.79
N LYS A 134 -8.63 17.38 -9.84
CA LYS A 134 -8.11 18.75 -10.03
C LYS A 134 -6.61 18.80 -10.35
N LYS A 135 -5.82 17.82 -9.88
CA LYS A 135 -4.36 17.83 -10.04
C LYS A 135 -3.90 17.11 -11.31
N TYR A 136 -4.65 16.12 -11.77
CA TYR A 136 -4.19 15.18 -12.79
C TYR A 136 -5.09 15.05 -14.02
N LEU A 137 -6.35 15.53 -13.97
CA LEU A 137 -7.33 15.33 -15.04
C LEU A 137 -7.99 16.63 -15.55
N ILE A 138 -7.85 17.74 -14.82
CA ILE A 138 -8.34 19.08 -15.16
C ILE A 138 -7.15 20.03 -15.05
#